data_AF-A0A060Q4P0-F1
#
_entry.id   AF-A0A060Q4P0-F1
#
_cell.length_a   1.000
_cell.length_b   1.000
_cell.length_c   1.000
_cell.angle_alpha   90.00
_cell.angle_beta   90.00
_cell.angle_gamma   90.00
#
_symmetry.space_group_name_H-M   'P 1'
#
loop_
_entity.id
_entity.type
_entity.pdbx_description
1 polymer ?
#
loop_
_entity_poly.entity_id
_entity_poly.type
_entity_poly.pdbx_seq_one_letter_code
_entity_poly.pdbx_strand_id
1 'polypeptide(L)'
;MALEYILTTNSVEVTVLPVYIEEQSIPYENCYVWIYNVKIKNKSSSTIQLLSRNWQIIDYKGKVNEIAGAGVIGEQPVIKPGEVFRYTSGTYLNAPSGIMQGRYEFLNEESTKVFEVMIPPFSLDSPYINSRPH
;
A
#
# COMPACT_ATOMS: atom_id res chain seq x y z
N MET A 1 1.03 15.96 11.36
CA MET A 1 1.74 15.56 10.12
C MET A 1 1.46 14.08 9.92
N ALA A 2 0.94 13.70 8.76
CA ALA A 2 0.82 12.28 8.41
C ALA A 2 2.19 11.76 7.96
N LEU A 3 2.56 10.55 8.39
CA LEU A 3 3.86 9.96 8.10
C LEU A 3 3.83 9.30 6.71
N GLU A 4 4.80 9.62 5.86
CA GLU A 4 5.02 8.92 4.59
C GLU A 4 5.95 7.73 4.80
N TYR A 5 5.59 6.60 4.20
CA TYR A 5 6.38 5.38 4.18
C TYR A 5 6.92 5.19 2.77
N ILE A 6 8.23 4.98 2.63
CA ILE A 6 8.89 4.92 1.32
C ILE A 6 9.81 3.70 1.26
N LEU A 7 9.72 2.95 0.16
CA LEU A 7 10.65 1.87 -0.15
C LEU A 7 10.97 1.89 -1.65
N THR A 8 12.24 1.65 -2.00
CA THR A 8 12.66 1.46 -3.39
C THR A 8 13.19 0.04 -3.57
N THR A 9 12.65 -0.68 -4.54
CA THR A 9 13.10 -2.03 -4.95
C THR A 9 13.06 -2.14 -6.46
N ASN A 10 14.04 -2.80 -7.08
CA ASN A 10 14.12 -2.94 -8.54
C ASN A 10 13.96 -1.60 -9.29
N SER A 11 14.56 -0.53 -8.75
CA SER A 11 14.48 0.84 -9.30
C SER A 11 13.05 1.40 -9.40
N VAL A 12 12.11 0.88 -8.63
CA VAL A 12 10.76 1.43 -8.47
C VAL A 12 10.59 1.88 -7.04
N GLU A 13 10.24 3.14 -6.85
CA GLU A 13 9.95 3.72 -5.54
C GLU A 13 8.45 3.71 -5.28
N VAL A 14 8.04 3.11 -4.17
CA VAL A 14 6.67 3.12 -3.68
C VAL A 14 6.61 3.99 -2.42
N THR A 15 5.79 5.03 -2.45
CA THR A 15 5.46 5.87 -1.31
C THR A 15 4.01 5.63 -0.91
N VAL A 16 3.76 5.44 0.38
CA VAL A 16 2.41 5.27 0.94
C VAL A 16 2.17 6.31 2.04
N LEU A 17 1.03 6.97 1.97
CA LEU A 17 0.55 7.91 2.98
C LEU A 17 -0.80 7.43 3.53
N PRO A 18 -0.83 6.74 4.68
CA PRO A 18 -2.06 6.37 5.36
C PRO A 18 -2.68 7.56 6.10
N VAL A 19 -4.00 7.62 6.09
CA VAL A 19 -4.81 8.67 6.74
C VAL A 19 -6.00 7.99 7.41
N TYR A 20 -6.11 8.14 8.73
CA TYR A 20 -7.28 7.70 9.49
C TYR A 20 -8.48 8.60 9.18
N ILE A 21 -9.65 8.00 8.91
CA ILE A 21 -10.88 8.73 8.59
C ILE A 21 -11.84 8.63 9.77
N GLU A 22 -11.90 9.69 10.57
CA GLU A 22 -12.72 9.74 11.78
C GLU A 22 -14.20 9.65 11.45
N GLU A 23 -14.65 10.36 10.42
CA GLU A 23 -16.07 10.45 10.04
C GLU A 23 -16.65 9.12 9.53
N GLN A 24 -15.80 8.18 9.12
CA GLN A 24 -16.20 6.84 8.64
C GLN A 24 -15.90 5.74 9.66
N SER A 25 -15.24 6.09 10.77
CA SER A 25 -14.89 5.14 11.82
C SER A 25 -15.96 5.13 12.90
N ILE A 26 -16.25 3.94 13.41
CA ILE A 26 -17.22 3.70 14.48
C ILE A 26 -16.50 2.89 15.59
N PRO A 27 -15.67 3.53 16.44
CA PRO A 27 -14.82 2.82 17.39
C PRO A 27 -15.58 1.93 18.38
N TYR A 28 -16.79 2.34 18.79
CA TYR A 28 -17.63 1.55 19.70
C TYR A 28 -18.18 0.25 19.07
N GLU A 29 -18.16 0.15 17.73
CA GLU A 29 -18.46 -1.08 16.97
C GLU A 29 -17.18 -1.80 16.50
N ASN A 30 -16.01 -1.36 16.97
CA ASN A 30 -14.69 -1.79 16.49
C ASN A 30 -14.46 -1.56 15.00
N CYS A 31 -15.17 -0.65 14.33
CA CYS A 31 -14.94 -0.35 12.92
C CYS A 31 -13.99 0.85 12.78
N TYR A 32 -12.81 0.65 12.20
CA TYR A 32 -11.81 1.70 12.01
C TYR A 32 -11.44 1.80 10.54
N VAL A 33 -11.46 3.00 9.96
CA VAL A 33 -11.28 3.21 8.52
C VAL A 33 -10.04 4.04 8.24
N TRP A 34 -9.24 3.59 7.27
CA TRP A 34 -8.12 4.34 6.72
C TRP A 34 -8.23 4.44 5.21
N ILE A 35 -7.83 5.60 4.69
CA ILE A 35 -7.51 5.81 3.28
C ILE A 35 -5.99 5.86 3.17
N TYR A 36 -5.44 5.26 2.12
CA TYR A 36 -4.01 5.35 1.82
C TYR A 36 -3.80 5.85 0.39
N ASN A 37 -2.93 6.84 0.27
CA ASN A 37 -2.49 7.38 -1.02
C ASN A 37 -1.18 6.71 -1.39
N VAL A 38 -1.15 6.05 -2.54
CA VAL A 38 0.03 5.38 -3.06
C VAL A 38 0.58 6.15 -4.24
N LYS A 39 1.90 6.32 -4.25
CA LYS A 39 2.66 6.89 -5.36
C LYS A 39 3.71 5.88 -5.78
N ILE A 40 3.71 5.53 -7.07
CA ILE A 40 4.67 4.60 -7.67
C ILE A 40 5.49 5.39 -8.68
N LYS A 41 6.79 5.54 -8.42
CA LYS A 41 7.73 6.24 -9.31
C LYS A 41 8.65 5.23 -9.97
N ASN A 42 8.62 5.18 -11.30
CA ASN A 42 9.57 4.40 -12.08
C ASN A 42 10.90 5.16 -12.16
N LYS A 43 11.95 4.67 -11.47
CA LYS A 43 13.32 5.21 -11.55
C LYS A 43 14.22 4.36 -12.46
N SER A 44 13.68 3.34 -13.11
CA SER A 44 14.41 2.54 -14.10
C SER A 44 14.49 3.27 -15.44
N SER A 45 15.31 2.73 -16.35
CA SER A 45 15.40 3.18 -17.74
C SER A 45 14.39 2.52 -18.67
N SER A 46 13.56 1.60 -18.16
CA SER A 46 12.61 0.83 -18.96
C SER A 46 11.17 1.20 -18.68
N THR A 47 10.28 1.01 -19.65
CA THR A 47 8.83 1.07 -19.41
C THR A 47 8.38 -0.17 -18.62
N ILE A 48 7.56 0.04 -17.58
CA ILE A 48 7.06 -1.02 -16.71
C ILE A 48 5.53 -0.99 -16.63
N GLN A 49 4.88 -2.15 -16.56
CA GLN A 49 3.44 -2.26 -16.39
C GLN A 49 3.11 -3.00 -15.10
N LEU A 50 2.25 -2.41 -14.25
CA LEU A 50 1.75 -3.07 -13.05
C LEU A 50 0.74 -4.14 -13.44
N LEU A 51 1.02 -5.40 -13.09
CA LEU A 51 0.15 -6.53 -13.41
C LEU A 51 -0.79 -6.89 -12.25
N SER A 52 -0.25 -7.02 -11.05
CA SER A 52 -0.97 -7.54 -9.89
C SER A 52 -0.46 -6.92 -8.60
N ARG A 53 -1.25 -7.09 -7.53
CA ARG A 53 -0.89 -6.70 -6.16
C ARG A 53 -1.17 -7.85 -5.21
N ASN A 54 -0.34 -7.96 -4.20
CA ASN A 54 -0.53 -8.84 -3.05
C ASN A 54 -0.31 -8.01 -1.78
N TRP A 55 -1.36 -7.87 -0.98
CA TRP A 55 -1.35 -7.19 0.30
C TRP A 55 -1.43 -8.19 1.44
N GLN A 56 -0.79 -7.86 2.54
CA GLN A 56 -0.90 -8.52 3.82
C GLN A 56 -1.26 -7.47 4.87
N ILE A 57 -2.31 -7.73 5.62
CA ILE A 57 -2.79 -6.89 6.72
C ILE A 57 -2.65 -7.68 8.00
N ILE A 58 -1.92 -7.14 8.96
CA ILE A 58 -1.65 -7.75 10.26
C ILE A 58 -2.27 -6.86 11.34
N ASP A 59 -3.29 -7.34 12.04
CA ASP A 59 -3.88 -6.58 13.15
C ASP A 59 -3.02 -6.67 14.43
N TYR A 60 -3.34 -5.88 15.46
CA TYR A 60 -2.61 -5.88 16.74
C TYR A 60 -2.60 -7.23 17.48
N LYS A 61 -3.50 -8.17 17.13
CA LYS A 61 -3.53 -9.53 17.70
C LYS A 61 -2.68 -10.51 16.89
N GLY A 62 -2.01 -10.04 15.85
CA GLY A 62 -1.22 -10.86 14.93
C GLY A 62 -2.07 -11.63 13.91
N LYS A 63 -3.37 -11.32 13.77
CA LYS A 63 -4.20 -11.94 12.73
C LYS A 63 -3.78 -11.39 11.37
N VAL A 64 -3.51 -12.31 10.45
CA VAL A 64 -3.08 -12.00 9.08
C VAL A 64 -4.24 -12.17 8.12
N ASN A 65 -4.50 -11.16 7.29
CA ASN A 65 -5.39 -11.24 6.14
C ASN A 65 -4.59 -10.93 4.86
N GLU A 66 -4.68 -11.82 3.87
CA GLU A 66 -4.03 -11.62 2.57
C GLU A 66 -5.05 -11.22 1.51
N ILE A 67 -4.69 -10.25 0.68
CA ILE A 67 -5.54 -9.74 -0.40
C ILE A 67 -4.70 -9.70 -1.67
N ALA A 68 -5.02 -10.59 -2.61
CA ALA A 68 -4.41 -10.64 -3.93
C ALA A 68 -5.38 -10.17 -5.00
N GLY A 69 -4.88 -9.57 -6.09
CA GLY A 69 -5.71 -9.24 -7.23
C GLY A 69 -4.95 -8.62 -8.39
N ALA A 70 -5.59 -8.65 -9.57
CA ALA A 70 -5.07 -7.98 -10.75
C ALA A 70 -5.09 -6.45 -10.55
N GLY A 71 -4.04 -5.80 -11.03
CA GLY A 71 -3.91 -4.36 -11.06
C GLY A 71 -4.00 -3.68 -9.70
N VAL A 72 -4.31 -2.39 -9.74
CA VAL A 72 -4.69 -1.54 -8.62
C VAL A 72 -5.92 -0.75 -9.05
N ILE A 73 -6.92 -0.60 -8.17
CA ILE A 73 -8.17 0.14 -8.46
C ILE A 73 -8.90 -0.23 -9.76
N GLY A 74 -8.70 -1.46 -10.28
CA GLY A 74 -9.27 -1.92 -11.55
C GLY A 74 -8.41 -1.61 -12.79
N GLU A 75 -7.21 -1.06 -12.60
CA GLU A 75 -6.29 -0.65 -13.65
C GLU A 75 -4.95 -1.42 -13.58
N GLN A 76 -4.30 -1.60 -14.73
CA GLN A 76 -2.94 -2.14 -14.88
C GLN A 76 -2.06 -1.06 -15.53
N PRO A 77 -1.65 -0.02 -14.77
CA PRO A 77 -0.99 1.15 -15.33
C PRO A 77 0.38 0.82 -15.94
N VAL A 78 0.65 1.43 -17.09
CA VAL A 78 1.97 1.47 -17.72
C VAL A 78 2.66 2.76 -17.26
N ILE A 79 3.89 2.65 -16.76
CA ILE A 79 4.67 3.74 -16.15
C ILE A 79 6.00 3.85 -16.88
N LYS A 80 6.20 4.92 -17.66
CA LYS A 80 7.44 5.14 -18.42
C LYS A 80 8.60 5.55 -17.49
N PRO A 81 9.85 5.50 -17.97
CA PRO A 81 11.00 5.99 -17.21
C PRO A 81 10.79 7.41 -16.68
N GLY A 82 10.95 7.59 -15.37
CA GLY A 82 10.79 8.88 -14.68
C GLY A 82 9.35 9.26 -14.33
N GLU A 83 8.35 8.56 -14.88
CA GLU A 83 6.94 8.84 -14.61
C GLU A 83 6.49 8.36 -13.23
N VAL A 84 5.35 8.90 -12.81
CA VAL A 84 4.74 8.63 -11.52
C VAL A 84 3.27 8.31 -11.68
N PHE A 85 2.87 7.12 -11.26
CA PHE A 85 1.47 6.74 -11.09
C PHE A 85 1.01 7.00 -9.65
N ARG A 86 -0.24 7.43 -9.47
CA ARG A 86 -0.82 7.68 -8.15
C ARG A 86 -2.22 7.10 -8.08
N TYR A 87 -2.57 6.52 -6.95
CA TYR A 87 -3.92 6.09 -6.67
C TYR A 87 -4.25 6.20 -5.19
N THR A 88 -5.53 6.24 -4.88
CA THR A 88 -6.06 6.25 -3.53
C THR A 88 -6.96 5.05 -3.35
N SER A 89 -6.83 4.36 -2.22
CA SER A 89 -7.72 3.26 -1.84
C SER A 89 -7.94 3.28 -0.33
N GLY A 90 -8.82 2.42 0.16
CA GLY A 90 -9.19 2.37 1.56
C GLY A 90 -9.21 0.95 2.09
N THR A 91 -9.11 0.84 3.40
CA THR A 91 -9.33 -0.41 4.13
C THR A 91 -10.00 -0.10 5.45
N TYR A 92 -10.67 -1.09 6.01
CA TYR A 92 -11.15 -1.02 7.38
C TYR A 92 -10.54 -2.16 8.19
N LEU A 93 -10.34 -1.93 9.48
CA LEU A 93 -9.93 -2.95 10.45
C LEU A 93 -10.97 -3.05 11.54
N ASN A 94 -11.12 -4.27 12.08
CA ASN A 94 -11.90 -4.51 13.29
C ASN A 94 -11.06 -4.22 14.57
N ALA A 95 -10.07 -3.35 14.45
CA ALA A 95 -8.97 -3.15 15.38
C ALA A 95 -8.45 -1.72 15.28
N PRO A 96 -7.98 -1.12 16.39
CA PRO A 96 -7.53 0.27 16.41
C PRO A 96 -6.13 0.48 15.86
N SER A 97 -5.37 -0.60 15.65
CA SER A 97 -4.07 -0.59 15.00
C SER A 97 -3.82 -1.84 14.17
N GLY A 98 -2.95 -1.70 13.18
CA GLY A 98 -2.45 -2.79 12.35
C GLY A 98 -1.30 -2.34 11.45
N ILE A 99 -0.69 -3.30 10.74
CA ILE A 99 0.36 -3.07 9.76
C ILE A 99 -0.13 -3.58 8.42
N MET A 100 0.05 -2.78 7.37
CA MET A 100 -0.10 -3.23 5.99
C MET A 100 1.27 -3.31 5.33
N GLN A 101 1.49 -4.37 4.58
CA GLN A 101 2.66 -4.55 3.73
C GLN A 101 2.28 -5.36 2.49
N GLY A 102 3.15 -5.41 1.50
CA GLY A 102 2.83 -6.16 0.29
C GLY A 102 3.86 -6.05 -0.80
N ARG A 103 3.44 -6.49 -1.99
CA ARG A 103 4.24 -6.42 -3.21
C ARG A 103 3.35 -6.25 -4.43
N TYR A 104 3.90 -5.62 -5.45
CA TYR A 104 3.37 -5.60 -6.80
C TYR A 104 4.17 -6.55 -7.69
N GLU A 105 3.52 -7.10 -8.70
CA GLU A 105 4.20 -7.71 -9.83
C GLU A 105 4.16 -6.73 -11.01
N PHE A 106 5.32 -6.49 -11.60
CA PHE A 106 5.49 -5.64 -12.77
C PHE A 106 6.03 -6.44 -13.96
N LEU A 107 5.58 -6.12 -15.16
CA LEU A 107 6.20 -6.51 -16.41
C LEU A 107 7.16 -5.41 -16.85
N ASN A 108 8.41 -5.75 -17.19
CA ASN A 108 9.27 -4.87 -17.96
C ASN A 108 8.98 -5.09 -19.46
N GLU A 109 8.52 -4.05 -20.16
CA GLU A 109 8.06 -4.20 -21.55
C GLU A 109 9.17 -4.52 -22.55
N GLU A 110 10.40 -4.09 -22.28
CA GLU A 110 11.55 -4.31 -23.17
C GLU A 110 12.13 -5.72 -23.03
N SER A 111 12.30 -6.19 -21.79
CA SER A 111 12.89 -7.50 -21.50
C SER A 111 11.86 -8.63 -21.39
N THR A 112 10.57 -8.28 -21.40
CA THR A 112 9.42 -9.17 -21.19
C THR A 112 9.47 -9.99 -19.89
N LYS A 113 10.31 -9.59 -18.92
CA LYS A 113 10.43 -10.24 -17.62
C LYS A 113 9.47 -9.65 -16.61
N VAL A 114 8.88 -10.53 -15.80
CA VAL A 114 8.13 -10.16 -14.60
C VAL A 114 9.08 -10.03 -13.42
N PHE A 115 8.87 -9.01 -12.59
CA PHE A 115 9.64 -8.78 -11.37
C PHE A 115 8.76 -8.21 -10.26
N GLU A 116 9.19 -8.40 -9.01
CA GLU A 116 8.45 -7.92 -7.85
C GLU A 116 8.93 -6.54 -7.39
N VAL A 117 8.01 -5.72 -6.91
CA VAL A 117 8.30 -4.43 -6.26
C VAL A 117 7.64 -4.43 -4.89
N MET A 118 8.43 -4.24 -3.85
CA MET A 118 7.94 -4.25 -2.47
C MET A 118 7.21 -2.94 -2.14
N ILE A 119 6.12 -3.07 -1.40
CA ILE A 119 5.41 -1.96 -0.79
C ILE A 119 5.97 -1.81 0.63
N PRO A 120 6.35 -0.59 1.08
CA PRO A 120 6.84 -0.41 2.43
C PRO A 120 5.80 -0.91 3.45
N PRO A 121 6.21 -1.60 4.54
CA PRO A 121 5.33 -1.78 5.68
C PRO A 121 4.94 -0.42 6.24
N PHE A 122 3.65 -0.21 6.49
CA PHE A 122 3.14 1.02 7.09
C PHE A 122 2.11 0.72 8.17
N SER A 123 2.14 1.54 9.23
CA SER A 123 1.18 1.42 10.32
C SER A 123 -0.14 2.10 9.98
N LEU A 124 -1.22 1.43 10.38
CA LEU A 124 -2.58 1.93 10.41
C LEU A 124 -2.95 2.19 11.88
N ASP A 125 -2.46 3.28 12.44
CA ASP A 125 -2.71 3.60 13.85
C ASP A 125 -3.83 4.64 13.98
N SER A 126 -4.81 4.36 14.84
CA SER A 126 -5.79 5.36 15.24
C SER A 126 -5.10 6.42 16.11
N PRO A 127 -5.27 7.73 15.83
CA PRO A 127 -4.66 8.78 16.65
C PRO A 127 -5.26 8.86 18.06
N TYR A 128 -6.40 8.19 18.29
CA TYR A 128 -7.15 8.23 19.55
C TYR A 128 -6.79 7.10 20.51
N ILE A 129 -6.09 6.07 20.03
CA ILE A 129 -5.73 4.89 20.84
C ILE A 129 -4.21 4.82 20.87
N ASN A 130 -3.65 5.32 21.99
CA ASN A 130 -2.23 5.25 22.30
C ASN A 130 -1.82 3.79 22.58
N SER A 131 -1.56 3.02 21.54
CA SER A 131 -0.81 1.78 21.66
C SER A 131 0.65 2.09 21.35
N ARG A 132 1.40 2.63 22.32
CA ARG A 132 2.86 2.55 22.21
C ARG A 132 3.21 1.06 22.16
N PRO A 133 3.94 0.57 21.15
CA PRO A 133 4.42 -0.80 21.20
C PRO A 133 5.36 -0.92 22.40
N HIS A 134 5.05 -1.87 23.29
CA HIS A 134 5.95 -2.32 24.35
C HIS A 134 7.06 -3.18 23.76
#